data_AF-A0A357WS13-F1
#
_entry.id   AF-A0A357WS13-F1
#
_cell.length_a   1.000
_cell.length_b   1.000
_cell.length_c   1.000
_cell.angle_alpha   90.00
_cell.angle_beta   90.00
_cell.angle_gamma   90.00
#
_symmetry.space_group_name_H-M   'P 1'
#
loop_
_entity.id
_entity.type
_entity.pdbx_description
1 polymer ?
#
loop_
_entity_poly.entity_id
_entity_poly.type
_entity_poly.pdbx_seq_one_letter_code
_entity_poly.pdbx_strand_id
1 'polypeptide(L)'
;MTAEQKYQAQLDQLAADKKALAKEKNRIKAESLLVSKGVTDESARATMLDSVVGEDEAESLQRAQALVDAIEKATNEKIKVAMKSVKVPSSGDGDGDGKSKETIGKVLGERR
;
A
#
# COMPACT_ATOMS: atom_id res chain seq x y z
N MET A 1 26.55 44.43 -7.80
CA MET A 1 25.90 43.41 -8.66
C MET A 1 25.47 44.07 -9.95
N THR A 2 26.03 43.63 -11.07
CA THR A 2 25.62 44.09 -12.41
C THR A 2 24.23 43.54 -12.76
N ALA A 3 23.56 44.14 -13.75
CA ALA A 3 22.21 43.71 -14.16
C ALA A 3 22.17 42.23 -14.59
N GLU A 4 23.22 41.76 -15.27
CA GLU A 4 23.38 40.36 -15.67
C GLU A 4 23.52 39.42 -14.45
N GLN A 5 24.27 39.83 -13.41
CA GLN A 5 24.40 39.03 -12.19
C GLN A 5 23.08 38.92 -11.42
N LYS A 6 22.26 39.99 -11.42
CA LYS A 6 20.91 39.94 -10.82
C LYS A 6 19.97 39.05 -11.62
N TYR A 7 20.06 39.09 -12.94
CA TYR A 7 19.25 38.24 -13.83
C TYR A 7 19.62 36.76 -13.68
N GLN A 8 20.92 36.44 -13.59
CA GLN A 8 21.37 35.08 -13.34
C GLN A 8 20.91 34.56 -11.97
N ALA A 9 21.01 35.38 -10.92
CA ALA A 9 20.52 35.01 -9.59
C ALA A 9 19.00 34.74 -9.58
N GLN A 10 18.22 35.49 -10.37
CA GLN A 10 16.79 35.23 -10.52
C GLN A 10 16.51 33.91 -11.25
N LEU A 11 17.28 33.58 -12.30
CA LEU A 11 17.15 32.30 -12.98
C LEU A 11 17.51 31.12 -12.07
N ASP A 12 18.57 31.25 -11.28
CA ASP A 12 19.00 30.22 -10.33
C ASP A 12 17.94 30.01 -9.24
N GLN A 13 17.34 31.09 -8.73
CA GLN A 13 16.24 31.03 -7.78
C GLN A 13 15.01 30.36 -8.39
N LEU A 14 14.64 30.72 -9.61
CA LEU A 14 13.48 30.13 -10.29
C LEU A 14 13.67 28.63 -10.56
N ALA A 15 14.91 28.21 -10.87
CA ALA A 15 15.26 26.82 -11.04
C ALA A 15 15.17 26.04 -9.71
N ALA A 16 15.65 26.63 -8.60
CA ALA A 16 15.54 26.06 -7.28
C ALA A 16 14.08 25.92 -6.84
N ASP A 17 13.27 26.96 -7.04
CA ASP A 17 11.84 26.96 -6.70
C ASP A 17 11.08 25.91 -7.51
N LYS A 18 11.40 25.76 -8.81
CA LYS A 18 10.79 24.72 -9.65
C LYS A 18 11.11 23.31 -9.17
N LYS A 19 12.35 23.07 -8.71
CA LYS A 19 12.74 21.78 -8.12
C LYS A 19 12.05 21.52 -6.79
N ALA A 20 11.98 22.53 -5.92
CA ALA A 20 11.26 22.43 -4.65
C ALA A 20 9.78 22.10 -4.86
N LEU A 21 9.13 22.78 -5.81
CA LEU A 21 7.72 22.58 -6.13
C LEU A 21 7.45 21.21 -6.77
N ALA A 22 8.37 20.71 -7.60
CA ALA A 22 8.29 19.34 -8.11
C ALA A 22 8.39 18.30 -6.99
N LYS A 23 9.34 18.49 -6.07
CA LYS A 23 9.51 17.60 -4.90
C LYS A 23 8.29 17.61 -3.98
N GLU A 24 7.69 18.78 -3.76
CA GLU A 24 6.49 18.91 -2.94
C GLU A 24 5.26 18.28 -3.61
N LYS A 25 5.10 18.44 -4.93
CA LYS A 25 4.08 17.70 -5.69
C LYS A 25 4.24 16.19 -5.56
N ASN A 26 5.47 15.69 -5.66
CA ASN A 26 5.76 14.27 -5.50
C ASN A 26 5.45 13.80 -4.07
N ARG A 27 5.79 14.61 -3.07
CA ARG A 27 5.46 14.35 -1.66
C ARG A 27 3.97 14.19 -1.44
N ILE A 28 3.15 15.13 -1.94
CA ILE A 28 1.69 15.10 -1.79
C ILE A 28 1.09 13.87 -2.49
N LYS A 29 1.57 13.52 -3.69
CA LYS A 29 1.09 12.34 -4.42
C LYS A 29 1.43 11.03 -3.70
N ALA A 30 2.67 10.89 -3.22
CA ALA A 30 3.08 9.73 -2.43
C ALA A 30 2.32 9.67 -1.09
N GLU A 31 2.07 10.82 -0.47
CA GLU A 31 1.30 10.92 0.78
C GLU A 31 -0.13 10.45 0.58
N SER A 32 -0.80 10.92 -0.47
CA SER A 32 -2.14 10.49 -0.83
C SER A 32 -2.22 8.98 -1.06
N LEU A 33 -1.20 8.40 -1.72
CA LEU A 33 -1.12 6.96 -1.95
C LEU A 33 -0.97 6.18 -0.63
N LEU A 34 -0.05 6.61 0.26
CA LEU A 34 0.13 5.97 1.57
C LEU A 34 -1.13 6.07 2.45
N VAL A 35 -1.79 7.23 2.47
CA VAL A 35 -3.05 7.43 3.20
C VAL A 35 -4.15 6.52 2.64
N SER A 36 -4.28 6.43 1.31
CA SER A 36 -5.27 5.54 0.67
C SER A 36 -5.06 4.06 1.00
N LYS A 37 -3.81 3.70 1.35
CA LYS A 37 -3.40 2.35 1.76
C LYS A 37 -3.49 2.12 3.27
N GLY A 38 -4.04 3.09 4.00
CA GLY A 38 -4.33 2.98 5.44
C GLY A 38 -3.18 3.40 6.35
N VAL A 39 -2.12 4.04 5.83
CA VAL A 39 -1.06 4.62 6.66
C VAL A 39 -1.55 5.94 7.28
N THR A 40 -2.31 5.82 8.37
CA THR A 40 -2.92 6.95 9.08
C THR A 40 -1.99 7.57 10.13
N ASP A 41 -0.99 6.82 10.59
CA ASP A 41 0.02 7.34 11.52
C ASP A 41 0.93 8.36 10.82
N GLU A 42 0.96 9.57 11.36
CA GLU A 42 1.69 10.69 10.78
C GLU A 42 3.20 10.55 10.86
N SER A 43 3.72 9.97 11.94
CA SER A 43 5.15 9.77 12.12
C SER A 43 5.70 8.69 11.19
N ALA A 44 4.97 7.59 11.03
CA ALA A 44 5.29 6.51 10.10
C ALA A 44 5.21 7.01 8.66
N ARG A 45 4.15 7.76 8.32
CA ARG A 45 3.98 8.34 6.99
C ARG A 45 5.09 9.31 6.64
N ALA A 46 5.47 10.21 7.55
CA ALA A 46 6.58 11.15 7.35
C ALA A 46 7.90 10.41 7.08
N THR A 47 8.20 9.37 7.86
CA THR A 47 9.40 8.54 7.71
C THR A 47 9.43 7.83 6.35
N MET A 48 8.28 7.28 5.92
CA MET A 48 8.14 6.63 4.62
C MET A 48 8.32 7.62 3.47
N LEU A 49 7.70 8.80 3.57
CA LEU A 49 7.81 9.86 2.56
C LEU A 49 9.24 10.35 2.40
N ASP A 50 9.97 10.56 3.49
CA ASP A 50 11.37 11.00 3.42
C ASP A 50 12.28 9.95 2.74
N SER A 51 11.88 8.68 2.76
CA SER A 51 12.62 7.60 2.10
C SER A 51 12.27 7.42 0.62
N VAL A 52 11.08 7.82 0.18
CA VAL A 52 10.59 7.55 -1.19
C VAL A 52 10.52 8.78 -2.08
N VAL A 53 10.43 9.99 -1.52
CA VAL A 53 10.22 11.23 -2.30
C VAL A 53 11.54 11.80 -2.83
N GLY A 54 11.69 11.79 -4.15
CA GLY A 54 12.79 12.40 -4.90
C GLY A 54 12.33 13.52 -5.85
N GLU A 55 13.27 14.00 -6.68
CA GLU A 55 12.99 15.00 -7.71
C GLU A 55 12.20 14.41 -8.90
N ASP A 56 12.30 13.08 -9.11
CA ASP A 56 11.57 12.36 -10.15
C ASP A 56 10.23 11.84 -9.63
N GLU A 57 9.15 12.24 -10.31
CA GLU A 57 7.78 11.85 -9.97
C GLU A 57 7.54 10.35 -10.15
N ALA A 58 8.00 9.78 -11.27
CA ALA A 58 7.74 8.38 -11.61
C ALA A 58 8.49 7.46 -10.65
N GLU A 59 9.74 7.82 -10.33
CA GLU A 59 10.54 7.06 -9.38
C GLU A 59 9.98 7.14 -7.96
N SER A 60 9.51 8.32 -7.54
CA SER A 60 8.91 8.51 -6.21
C SER A 60 7.63 7.69 -6.04
N LEU A 61 6.77 7.67 -7.07
CA LEU A 61 5.54 6.88 -7.07
C LEU A 61 5.83 5.37 -7.11
N GLN A 62 6.79 4.94 -7.93
CA GLN A 62 7.18 3.54 -8.02
C GLN A 62 7.75 3.03 -6.69
N ARG A 63 8.60 3.82 -6.03
CA ARG A 63 9.16 3.49 -4.71
C ARG A 63 8.07 3.45 -3.63
N ALA A 64 7.15 4.41 -3.62
CA ALA A 64 6.02 4.42 -2.69
C ALA A 64 5.13 3.19 -2.88
N GLN A 65 4.82 2.82 -4.14
CA GLN A 65 4.02 1.64 -4.44
C GLN A 65 4.74 0.34 -4.05
N ALA A 66 6.03 0.22 -4.39
CA ALA A 66 6.82 -0.97 -4.04
C ALA A 66 6.91 -1.18 -2.51
N LEU A 67 7.00 -0.08 -1.75
CA LEU A 67 7.00 -0.12 -0.29
C LEU A 67 5.66 -0.64 0.25
N VAL A 68 4.54 -0.15 -0.28
CA VAL A 68 3.20 -0.62 0.07
C VAL A 68 3.04 -2.09 -0.26
N ASP A 69 3.42 -2.52 -1.46
CA ASP A 69 3.26 -3.90 -1.91
C ASP A 69 4.06 -4.88 -1.03
N ALA A 70 5.27 -4.50 -0.63
CA ALA A 70 6.09 -5.29 0.28
C ALA A 70 5.42 -5.45 1.66
N ILE A 71 4.80 -4.39 2.18
CA ILE A 71 4.08 -4.41 3.45
C ILE A 71 2.82 -5.27 3.35
N GLU A 72 2.03 -5.11 2.28
CA GLU A 72 0.82 -5.91 2.05
C GLU A 72 1.19 -7.40 1.95
N LYS A 73 2.25 -7.75 1.22
CA LYS A 73 2.72 -9.13 1.10
C LYS A 73 3.17 -9.70 2.46
N ALA A 74 3.98 -8.96 3.21
CA ALA A 74 4.44 -9.40 4.52
C ALA A 74 3.27 -9.57 5.52
N THR A 75 2.30 -8.66 5.47
CA THR A 75 1.10 -8.70 6.33
C THR A 75 0.21 -9.88 5.97
N ASN A 76 -0.05 -10.11 4.69
CA ASN A 76 -0.84 -11.25 4.22
C ASN A 76 -0.21 -12.59 4.62
N GLU A 77 1.11 -12.72 4.54
CA GLU A 77 1.80 -13.93 5.00
C GLU A 77 1.68 -14.12 6.53
N LYS A 78 1.82 -13.06 7.32
CA LYS A 78 1.59 -13.11 8.78
C LYS A 78 0.15 -13.50 9.10
N ILE A 79 -0.83 -12.95 8.40
CA ILE A 79 -2.25 -13.31 8.56
C ILE A 79 -2.48 -14.77 8.20
N LYS A 80 -1.95 -15.27 7.09
CA LYS A 80 -2.06 -16.69 6.72
C LYS A 80 -1.49 -17.59 7.81
N VAL A 81 -0.34 -17.24 8.38
CA VAL A 81 0.25 -18.00 9.49
C VAL A 81 -0.64 -17.94 10.74
N ALA A 82 -1.15 -16.77 11.11
CA ALA A 82 -2.07 -16.62 12.24
C ALA A 82 -3.38 -17.38 12.04
N MET A 83 -3.96 -17.36 10.83
CA MET A 83 -5.20 -18.07 10.50
C MET A 83 -5.05 -19.60 10.55
N LYS A 84 -3.85 -20.16 10.31
CA LYS A 84 -3.60 -21.59 10.55
C LYS A 84 -3.74 -21.97 12.02
N SER A 85 -3.52 -21.02 12.92
CA SER A 85 -3.65 -21.22 14.37
C SER A 85 -5.08 -20.99 14.89
N VAL A 86 -5.96 -20.40 14.07
CA VAL A 86 -7.37 -20.22 14.44
C VAL A 86 -8.09 -21.54 14.18
N LYS A 87 -8.54 -22.20 15.25
CA LYS A 87 -9.37 -23.39 15.17
C LYS A 87 -10.67 -23.03 14.46
N VAL A 88 -10.96 -23.71 13.35
CA VAL A 88 -12.26 -23.61 12.69
C VAL A 88 -13.33 -23.93 13.74
N PRO A 89 -14.39 -23.11 13.90
CA PRO A 89 -15.45 -23.44 14.82
C PRO A 89 -15.97 -24.83 14.47
N SER A 90 -15.96 -25.74 15.44
CA SER A 90 -16.56 -27.07 15.26
C SER A 90 -18.01 -26.84 14.89
N SER A 91 -18.35 -26.96 13.60
CA SER A 91 -19.73 -27.12 13.20
C SER A 91 -20.07 -28.57 13.52
N GLY A 92 -20.55 -28.79 14.75
CA GLY A 92 -21.01 -30.08 15.22
C GLY A 92 -20.26 -30.57 16.45
N ASP A 93 -20.83 -30.33 17.63
CA ASP A 93 -21.09 -31.46 18.52
C ASP A 93 -22.21 -32.26 17.84
N GLY A 94 -21.85 -33.41 17.30
CA GLY A 94 -22.71 -34.27 16.52
C GLY A 94 -21.98 -35.58 16.31
N ASP A 95 -21.83 -36.31 17.41
CA ASP A 95 -21.43 -37.71 17.45
C ASP A 95 -22.21 -38.48 16.37
N GLY A 96 -21.52 -39.08 15.41
CA GLY A 96 -22.19 -39.58 14.20
C GLY A 96 -21.26 -40.12 13.14
N ASP A 97 -20.81 -41.34 13.41
CA ASP A 97 -20.32 -42.38 12.51
C ASP A 97 -20.46 -42.14 10.99
N GLY A 98 -19.41 -42.51 10.25
CA GLY A 98 -19.25 -42.18 8.84
C GLY A 98 -20.37 -42.69 7.94
N LYS A 99 -20.98 -41.78 7.16
CA LYS A 99 -21.63 -41.98 5.84
C LYS A 99 -22.47 -40.76 5.47
N SER A 100 -21.96 -39.81 4.67
CA SER A 100 -22.83 -38.81 4.01
C SER A 100 -22.19 -37.97 2.89
N LYS A 101 -21.16 -38.46 2.19
CA LYS A 101 -20.71 -37.78 0.95
C LYS A 101 -21.57 -38.10 -0.28
N GLU A 102 -22.45 -39.10 -0.21
CA GLU A 102 -23.18 -39.60 -1.38
C GLU A 102 -24.53 -38.92 -1.63
N THR A 103 -25.10 -38.24 -0.64
CA THR A 103 -26.49 -37.75 -0.71
C THR A 103 -26.62 -36.30 -1.19
N ILE A 104 -25.58 -35.48 -1.02
CA ILE A 104 -25.65 -34.05 -1.34
C ILE A 104 -25.78 -33.81 -2.85
N GLY A 105 -25.13 -34.63 -3.68
CA GLY A 105 -25.22 -34.53 -5.14
C GLY A 105 -26.61 -34.87 -5.71
N LYS A 106 -27.34 -35.80 -5.08
CA LYS A 106 -28.67 -36.23 -5.52
C LYS A 106 -29.74 -35.16 -5.28
N VAL A 107 -29.70 -34.50 -4.12
CA VAL A 107 -30.69 -33.47 -3.73
C VAL A 107 -30.61 -32.21 -4.60
N LEU A 108 -29.46 -31.93 -5.20
CA LEU A 108 -29.25 -30.77 -6.08
C LEU A 108 -29.56 -31.07 -7.56
N GLY A 109 -29.58 -32.33 -7.97
CA GLY A 109 -29.87 -32.74 -9.35
C GLY A 109 -31.37 -32.84 -9.68
N GLU A 110 -32.22 -33.12 -8.68
CA GLU A 110 -33.66 -33.32 -8.87
C GLU A 110 -34.49 -32.02 -8.83
N ARG A 111 -33.86 -30.85 -8.63
CA ARG A 111 -34.50 -29.53 -8.71
C ARG A 111 -34.31 -28.84 -10.07
N ARG A 112 -34.36 -29.61 -11.16
CA ARG A 112 -34.48 -29.09 -12.53
C ARG A 112 -35.64 -29.74 -13.26
#